data_AF-A0A378BWY1-F1
#
_entry.id   AF-A0A378BWY1-F1
#
_cell.length_a   1.000
_cell.length_b   1.000
_cell.length_c   1.000
_cell.angle_alpha   90.00
_cell.angle_beta   90.00
_cell.angle_gamma   90.00
#
_symmetry.space_group_name_H-M   'P 1'
#
loop_
_entity.id
_entity.type
_entity.pdbx_description
1 polymer ?
#
loop_
_entity_poly.entity_id
_entity_poly.type
_entity_poly.pdbx_seq_one_letter_code
_entity_poly.pdbx_strand_id
1 'polypeptide(L)'
;MKWRKLIAGPSVYICDECVDLCNDIIREEIKEVAPHRERSALPTPHEIRHHLDDYVIGQEQAKKVLAVAVYNHYKRLRNGDTSNGVELGKSNILADRADRFR
;
A
#
# COMPACT_ATOMS: atom_id res chain seq x y z
N MET A 1 8.60 -33.92 -31.96
CA MET A 1 9.11 -33.45 -30.65
C MET A 1 10.24 -32.46 -30.90
N LYS A 2 10.01 -31.16 -30.74
CA LYS A 2 11.02 -30.12 -31.03
C LYS A 2 11.28 -29.33 -29.75
N TRP A 3 12.21 -29.82 -28.93
CA TRP A 3 12.69 -29.11 -27.75
C TRP A 3 13.54 -27.91 -28.23
N ARG A 4 12.96 -26.71 -28.19
CA ARG A 4 13.63 -25.47 -28.56
C ARG A 4 13.92 -24.71 -27.27
N LYS A 5 15.22 -24.43 -27.11
CA LYS A 5 15.91 -23.71 -26.04
C LYS A 5 15.92 -24.46 -24.69
N LEU A 6 17.13 -24.57 -24.17
CA LEU A 6 17.52 -25.26 -22.94
C LEU A 6 18.41 -24.28 -22.19
N ILE A 7 18.08 -24.01 -20.93
CA ILE A 7 18.98 -23.31 -20.02
C ILE A 7 19.77 -24.40 -19.30
N ALA A 8 21.10 -24.40 -19.44
CA ALA A 8 21.98 -25.44 -18.91
C ALA A 8 22.83 -24.91 -17.75
N GLY A 9 22.76 -25.60 -16.61
CA GLY A 9 23.69 -25.43 -15.49
C GLY A 9 24.75 -26.55 -15.48
N PRO A 10 25.73 -26.50 -14.56
CA PRO A 10 26.87 -27.44 -14.54
C PRO A 10 26.51 -28.93 -14.40
N SER A 11 25.33 -29.26 -13.89
CA SER A 11 24.85 -30.65 -13.75
C SER A 11 23.33 -30.79 -13.89
N VAL A 12 22.67 -29.77 -14.46
CA VAL A 12 21.19 -29.69 -14.55
C VAL A 12 20.80 -29.03 -15.86
N TYR A 13 19.70 -29.49 -16.46
CA TYR A 13 19.11 -28.91 -17.65
C TYR A 13 17.62 -28.62 -17.39
N ILE A 14 17.15 -27.46 -17.82
CA ILE A 14 15.73 -27.09 -17.76
C ILE A 14 15.22 -26.69 -19.14
N CYS A 15 14.02 -27.16 -19.47
CA CYS A 15 13.34 -26.88 -20.73
C CYS A 15 12.52 -25.59 -20.64
N ASP A 16 12.28 -24.89 -21.77
CA ASP A 16 11.47 -23.66 -21.78
C ASP A 16 10.06 -23.87 -21.19
N GLU A 17 9.38 -24.97 -21.54
CA GLU A 17 8.05 -25.31 -20.99
C GLU A 17 8.09 -25.51 -19.47
N CYS A 18 9.18 -26.10 -18.98
CA CYS A 18 9.43 -26.33 -17.57
C CYS A 18 9.65 -25.00 -16.84
N VAL A 19 10.35 -24.05 -17.49
CA VAL A 19 10.54 -22.68 -16.96
C VAL A 19 9.20 -21.96 -16.87
N ASP A 20 8.35 -22.06 -17.89
CA ASP A 20 7.02 -21.44 -17.91
C ASP A 20 6.12 -22.04 -16.82
N LEU A 21 6.09 -23.37 -16.69
CA LEU A 21 5.34 -24.05 -15.64
C LEU A 21 5.85 -23.68 -14.24
N CYS A 22 7.15 -23.65 -14.02
CA CYS A 22 7.72 -23.20 -12.75
C CYS A 22 7.37 -21.72 -12.48
N ASN A 23 7.41 -20.86 -13.49
CA ASN A 23 7.01 -19.46 -13.36
C ASN A 23 5.54 -19.32 -12.98
N ASP A 24 4.64 -20.14 -13.54
CA ASP A 24 3.22 -20.11 -13.21
C ASP A 24 2.96 -20.59 -11.77
N ILE A 25 3.61 -21.67 -11.34
CA ILE A 25 3.55 -22.15 -9.94
C ILE A 25 4.05 -21.08 -8.98
N ILE A 26 5.20 -20.45 -9.28
CA ILE A 26 5.76 -19.36 -8.46
C ILE A 26 4.79 -18.16 -8.43
N ARG A 27 4.13 -17.83 -9.54
CA ARG A 27 3.17 -16.72 -9.58
C ARG A 27 1.91 -17.01 -8.78
N GLU A 28 1.44 -18.25 -8.76
CA GLU A 28 0.31 -18.68 -7.94
C GLU A 28 0.67 -18.67 -6.46
N GLU A 29 1.83 -19.21 -6.07
CA GLU A 29 2.32 -19.13 -4.69
C GLU A 29 2.55 -17.68 -4.24
N ILE A 30 3.08 -16.81 -5.10
CA ILE A 30 3.20 -15.38 -4.78
C ILE A 30 1.82 -14.72 -4.62
N LYS A 31 0.79 -15.15 -5.37
CA LYS A 31 -0.58 -14.63 -5.18
C LYS A 31 -1.21 -15.11 -3.87
N GLU A 32 -0.88 -16.31 -3.40
CA GLU A 32 -1.37 -16.84 -2.12
C GLU A 32 -0.59 -16.32 -0.91
N VAL A 33 0.73 -16.08 -1.06
CA VAL A 33 1.61 -15.56 -0.01
C VAL A 33 1.61 -14.02 0.05
N ALA A 34 1.36 -13.34 -1.07
CA ALA A 34 0.99 -11.94 -1.01
C ALA A 34 -0.37 -11.90 -0.29
N PRO A 35 -0.45 -11.36 0.94
CA PRO A 35 -1.72 -11.24 1.63
C PRO A 35 -2.62 -10.53 0.65
N HIS A 36 -3.76 -11.15 0.34
CA HIS A 36 -4.83 -10.65 -0.52
C HIS A 36 -4.82 -9.12 -0.51
N ARG A 37 -4.02 -8.50 -1.40
CA ARG A 37 -4.09 -7.07 -1.68
C ARG A 37 -5.27 -6.96 -2.63
N GLU A 38 -6.43 -7.49 -2.22
CA GLU A 38 -7.65 -6.73 -2.41
C GLU A 38 -7.26 -5.34 -1.95
N ARG A 39 -7.19 -4.43 -2.92
CA ARG A 39 -7.04 -3.01 -2.65
C ARG A 39 -8.34 -2.62 -1.93
N SER A 40 -8.47 -3.03 -0.68
CA SER A 40 -9.52 -2.62 0.22
C SER A 40 -9.58 -1.11 0.07
N ALA A 41 -10.77 -0.62 -0.27
CA ALA A 41 -10.96 0.79 -0.51
C ALA A 41 -10.43 1.54 0.70
N LEU A 42 -9.59 2.55 0.47
CA LEU A 42 -9.10 3.36 1.57
C LEU A 42 -10.31 4.01 2.25
N PRO A 43 -10.39 3.96 3.59
CA PRO A 43 -11.51 4.56 4.30
C PRO A 43 -11.55 6.05 3.96
N THR A 44 -12.74 6.55 3.66
CA THR A 44 -12.96 7.96 3.31
C THR A 44 -12.63 8.85 4.51
N PRO A 45 -12.30 10.14 4.29
CA PRO A 45 -12.11 11.08 5.40
C PRO A 45 -13.31 11.16 6.35
N HIS A 46 -14.52 10.87 5.87
CA HIS A 46 -15.70 10.87 6.72
C HIS A 46 -15.72 9.67 7.68
N GLU A 47 -15.34 8.49 7.21
CA GLU A 47 -15.22 7.28 8.02
C GLU A 47 -14.09 7.42 9.05
N ILE A 48 -12.94 7.98 8.64
CA ILE A 48 -11.83 8.26 9.56
C ILE A 48 -12.26 9.24 10.65
N ARG A 49 -12.98 10.31 10.29
CA ARG A 49 -13.53 11.25 11.28
C ARG A 49 -14.51 10.57 12.22
N HIS A 50 -15.42 9.75 11.69
CA HIS A 50 -16.42 9.07 12.51
C HIS A 50 -15.76 8.15 13.54
N HIS A 51 -14.73 7.41 13.13
CA HIS A 51 -13.94 6.60 14.05
C HIS A 51 -13.20 7.43 15.11
N LEU A 52 -12.86 8.70 14.83
CA LEU A 52 -12.28 9.60 15.84
C LEU A 52 -13.34 10.11 16.83
N ASP A 53 -14.62 10.12 16.48
CA ASP A 53 -15.70 10.57 17.37
C ASP A 53 -15.87 9.64 18.58
N ASP A 54 -15.52 8.36 18.44
CA ASP A 54 -15.57 7.37 19.53
C ASP A 54 -14.52 7.64 20.64
N TYR A 55 -13.44 8.38 20.32
CA TYR A 55 -12.32 8.61 21.22
C TYR A 55 -12.11 10.10 21.55
N VAL A 56 -12.57 11.02 20.69
CA VAL A 56 -12.33 12.46 20.79
C VAL A 56 -13.64 13.23 20.75
N ILE A 57 -14.03 13.78 21.89
CA ILE A 57 -15.24 14.61 22.04
C ILE A 57 -14.91 16.07 21.67
N GLY A 58 -15.71 16.69 20.81
CA GLY A 58 -15.50 18.06 20.32
C GLY A 58 -14.37 18.17 19.30
N GLN A 59 -13.70 19.32 19.17
CA GLN A 59 -12.54 19.50 18.26
C GLN A 59 -12.81 19.16 16.78
N GLU A 60 -13.97 19.56 16.26
CA GLU A 60 -14.42 19.25 14.89
C GLU A 60 -13.40 19.65 13.81
N GLN A 61 -12.77 20.81 13.97
CA GLN A 61 -11.78 21.30 13.02
C GLN A 61 -10.52 20.41 13.00
N ALA A 62 -10.05 19.98 14.17
CA ALA A 62 -8.87 19.11 14.26
C ALA A 62 -9.15 17.72 13.69
N LYS A 63 -10.32 17.13 14.00
CA LYS A 63 -10.73 15.83 13.44
C LYS A 63 -10.83 15.86 11.92
N LYS A 64 -11.36 16.95 11.34
CA LYS A 64 -11.42 17.14 9.88
C LYS A 64 -10.01 17.22 9.26
N VAL A 65 -9.11 18.01 9.85
CA VAL A 65 -7.73 18.15 9.35
C VAL A 65 -6.99 16.82 9.42
N LEU A 66 -7.11 16.10 10.53
CA LEU A 66 -6.46 14.81 10.73
C LEU A 66 -6.98 13.76 9.75
N ALA A 67 -8.30 13.67 9.57
CA ALA A 67 -8.90 12.71 8.65
C ALA A 67 -8.43 12.91 7.19
N VAL A 68 -8.38 14.17 6.72
CA VAL A 68 -7.88 14.48 5.37
C VAL A 68 -6.39 14.18 5.24
N ALA A 69 -5.59 14.53 6.25
CA ALA A 69 -4.15 14.28 6.25
C ALA A 69 -3.83 12.78 6.22
N VAL A 70 -4.52 11.98 7.05
CA VAL A 70 -4.36 10.52 7.10
C VAL A 70 -4.81 9.87 5.79
N TYR A 71 -5.95 10.28 5.23
CA TYR A 71 -6.41 9.79 3.93
C TYR A 71 -5.38 10.05 2.83
N ASN A 72 -4.86 11.28 2.75
CA ASN A 72 -3.84 11.65 1.77
C ASN A 72 -2.52 10.91 2.01
N HIS A 73 -2.16 10.63 3.27
CA HIS A 73 -0.99 9.83 3.59
C HIS A 73 -1.13 8.39 3.08
N TYR A 74 -2.27 7.73 3.34
CA TYR A 74 -2.53 6.39 2.80
C TYR A 74 -2.59 6.36 1.28
N LYS A 75 -3.19 7.39 0.66
CA LYS A 75 -3.20 7.54 -0.80
C LYS A 75 -1.79 7.67 -1.36
N ARG A 76 -0.90 8.41 -0.68
CA ARG A 76 0.52 8.53 -1.04
C ARG A 76 1.27 7.21 -0.89
N LEU A 77 1.10 6.49 0.23
CA LEU A 77 1.72 5.18 0.44
C LEU A 77 1.31 4.17 -0.63
N ARG A 78 0.01 4.12 -0.97
CA ARG A 78 -0.51 3.20 -2.00
C ARG A 78 0.01 3.52 -3.39
N ASN A 79 0.27 4.80 -3.69
CA ASN A 79 0.79 5.24 -4.98
C ASN A 79 2.34 5.25 -5.04
N GLY A 80 3.00 5.30 -3.89
CA GLY A 80 4.47 5.29 -3.75
C GLY A 80 5.11 3.98 -4.21
N ASP A 81 4.40 2.84 -4.12
CA ASP A 81 4.82 1.56 -4.70
C ASP A 81 4.88 1.58 -6.24
N THR A 82 4.29 2.59 -6.91
CA THR A 82 4.21 2.70 -8.38
C THR A 82 4.91 3.92 -8.98
N SER A 83 5.41 4.85 -8.16
CA SER A 83 5.98 6.12 -8.63
C SER A 83 7.43 6.27 -8.16
N ASN A 84 8.35 5.69 -8.93
CA ASN A 84 9.75 6.11 -8.94
C ASN A 84 9.80 7.60 -9.32
N GLY A 85 10.16 8.47 -8.37
CA GLY A 85 10.70 9.80 -8.70
C GLY A 85 9.92 11.05 -8.25
N VAL A 86 9.04 10.99 -7.25
CA VAL A 86 8.51 12.22 -6.63
C VAL A 86 8.93 12.25 -5.16
N GLU A 87 9.81 13.20 -4.81
CA GLU A 87 10.22 13.44 -3.42
C GLU A 87 8.98 13.83 -2.58
N LEU A 88 8.52 12.88 -1.77
CA LEU A 88 7.36 13.04 -0.91
C LEU A 88 7.77 13.79 0.36
N GLY A 89 7.52 15.10 0.40
CA GLY A 89 7.67 15.89 1.62
C GLY A 89 6.74 15.40 2.74
N LYS A 90 7.33 15.04 3.89
CA LYS A 90 6.61 14.77 5.15
C LYS A 90 6.02 16.07 5.67
N SER A 91 4.71 16.11 5.92
CA SER A 91 4.05 17.21 6.60
C SER A 91 3.76 16.81 8.03
N ASN A 92 4.46 17.44 8.98
CA ASN A 92 4.14 17.30 10.40
C ASN A 92 2.88 18.11 10.70
N ILE A 93 1.97 17.57 11.52
CA ILE A 93 0.78 18.27 12.01
C ILE A 93 1.08 18.75 13.43
N LEU A 94 1.14 20.06 13.63
CA LEU A 94 1.24 20.67 14.95
C LEU A 94 -0.16 21.13 15.37
N ALA A 95 -0.71 20.56 16.43
CA ALA A 95 -1.96 21.01 17.04
C ALA A 95 -1.63 21.88 18.24
N ASP A 96 -1.68 23.20 18.07
CA ASP A 96 -1.55 24.15 19.18
C ASP A 96 -2.92 24.38 19.84
N ARG A 97 -2.98 24.32 21.18
CA ARG A 97 -4.19 24.70 21.91
C ARG A 97 -4.28 26.21 21.89
N ALA A 98 -5.25 26.74 21.15
CA ALA A 98 -5.65 28.12 21.28
C ALA A 98 -6.47 28.34 22.57
N ASP A 99 -5.86 28.12 23.74
CA ASP A 99 -6.36 28.64 25.01
C ASP A 99 -5.97 30.12 25.11
N ARG A 100 -6.67 30.94 24.32
CA ARG A 100 -6.67 32.39 24.49
C ARG A 100 -7.93 32.76 25.28
N PHE A 101 -7.96 32.38 26.54
CA PHE A 101 -8.86 33.01 27.51
C PHE A 101 -8.22 34.31 27.98
N ARG A 102 -9.07 35.34 27.95
CA ARG A 102 -8.90 36.74 28.33
C ARG A 102 -8.22 36.95 29.67
#